data_AF-A0A8T0D1W6-F1
#
_entry.id   AF-A0A8T0D1W6-F1
#
_cell.length_a   1.000
_cell.length_b   1.000
_cell.length_c   1.000
_cell.angle_alpha   90.00
_cell.angle_beta   90.00
_cell.angle_gamma   90.00
#
_symmetry.space_group_name_H-M   'P 1'
#
loop_
_entity.id
_entity.type
_entity.pdbx_description
1 polymer ?
#
loop_
_entity_poly.entity_id
_entity_poly.type
_entity_poly.pdbx_seq_one_letter_code
_entity_poly.pdbx_strand_id
1 'polypeptide(L)'
;MKPLSTLNRLSELRKLLRVRQLQAYIVPSEDEHFSEYVDPADKRCAFISGFTGSTCTTVVTYDKAALWTDGRYHLQAVTELDDNWALMRKGLPDVPTEISWLVKNTPSDARIGYDPKQMPFVRVKAYQSELIEAELTSASDRADETAVGTSSRQLVSIEDSNLVDLVWDKMANLNIEGCERPVRLMNPIYGVSLSFAGQTWQTKVELIRQKMRLKRASVLVVSALDEIAWLFNLRGSDIQYNPVFFAYVIITLDEVHLFLNGGTVAVSQDVLKAQFNNQQIDVSHNSYCAYLCCLNYETCSQIIVEAEPPPYRVFNVRLI
;
A
#
# COMPACT_ATOMS: atom_id res chain seq x y z
N MET A 1 -15.96 -22.58 14.90
CA MET A 1 -14.97 -21.78 15.67
C MET A 1 -15.65 -20.46 15.99
N LYS A 2 -15.50 -19.90 17.20
CA LYS A 2 -16.09 -18.59 17.52
C LYS A 2 -15.27 -17.49 16.83
N PRO A 3 -15.88 -16.48 16.19
CA PRO A 3 -15.13 -15.39 15.59
C PRO A 3 -14.32 -14.65 16.65
N LEU A 4 -13.19 -14.10 16.23
CA LEU A 4 -12.32 -13.30 17.09
C LEU A 4 -13.02 -11.98 17.42
N SER A 5 -13.07 -11.61 18.71
CA SER A 5 -13.71 -10.35 19.09
C SER A 5 -12.84 -9.16 18.70
N THR A 6 -13.37 -8.27 17.86
CA THR A 6 -12.68 -7.09 17.31
C THR A 6 -13.04 -5.78 18.02
N LEU A 7 -13.97 -5.82 18.99
CA LEU A 7 -14.53 -4.63 19.64
C LEU A 7 -13.45 -3.70 20.21
N ASN A 8 -12.46 -4.24 20.90
CA ASN A 8 -11.37 -3.44 21.47
C ASN A 8 -10.50 -2.79 20.38
N ARG A 9 -10.21 -3.54 19.30
CA ARG A 9 -9.41 -3.05 18.17
C ARG A 9 -10.11 -1.90 17.45
N LEU A 10 -11.41 -2.07 17.18
CA LEU A 10 -12.27 -1.02 16.60
C LEU A 10 -12.41 0.18 17.53
N SER A 11 -12.55 -0.03 18.84
CA SER A 11 -12.64 1.05 19.82
C SER A 11 -11.39 1.94 19.82
N GLU A 12 -10.20 1.33 19.80
CA GLU A 12 -8.94 2.08 19.72
C GLU A 12 -8.75 2.79 18.39
N LEU A 13 -9.08 2.13 17.26
CA LEU A 13 -9.04 2.78 15.95
C LEU A 13 -9.97 4.01 15.91
N ARG A 14 -11.20 3.86 16.40
CA ARG A 14 -12.19 4.95 16.48
C ARG A 14 -11.77 6.11 17.38
N LYS A 15 -10.94 5.88 18.40
CA LYS A 15 -10.32 6.96 19.18
C LYS A 15 -9.32 7.74 18.32
N LEU A 16 -8.46 7.05 17.57
CA LEU A 16 -7.52 7.69 16.64
C LEU A 16 -8.25 8.50 15.55
N LEU A 17 -9.35 7.96 15.01
CA LEU A 17 -10.17 8.68 14.02
C LEU A 17 -10.71 10.01 14.58
N ARG A 18 -11.21 10.01 15.82
CA ARG A 18 -11.70 11.25 16.47
C ARG A 18 -10.57 12.25 16.73
N VAL A 19 -9.43 11.78 17.23
CA VAL A 19 -8.25 12.64 17.48
C VAL A 19 -7.76 13.30 16.19
N ARG A 20 -7.78 12.57 15.06
CA ARG A 20 -7.33 13.05 13.76
C ARG A 20 -8.41 13.73 12.93
N GLN A 21 -9.62 13.89 13.47
CA GLN A 21 -10.79 14.44 12.77
C GLN A 21 -11.06 13.74 11.42
N LEU A 22 -10.96 12.41 11.41
CA LEU A 22 -11.28 11.56 10.27
C LEU A 22 -12.62 10.88 10.55
N GLN A 23 -13.58 10.97 9.63
CA GLN A 23 -14.90 10.34 9.77
C GLN A 23 -14.86 8.86 9.37
N ALA A 24 -13.90 8.48 8.53
CA ALA A 24 -13.66 7.10 8.15
C ALA A 24 -12.18 6.82 7.88
N TYR A 25 -11.80 5.55 7.92
CA TYR A 25 -10.48 5.06 7.52
C TYR A 25 -10.60 3.81 6.66
N ILE A 26 -9.90 3.81 5.52
CA ILE A 26 -9.86 2.70 4.57
C ILE A 26 -8.58 1.90 4.82
N VAL A 27 -8.72 0.59 5.02
CA VAL A 27 -7.58 -0.34 5.16
C VAL A 27 -7.68 -1.41 4.07
N PRO A 28 -6.77 -1.39 3.09
CA PRO A 28 -6.62 -2.45 2.09
C PRO A 28 -5.85 -3.65 2.67
N SER A 29 -5.98 -4.82 2.04
CA SER A 29 -5.17 -6.01 2.39
C SER A 29 -3.74 -5.96 1.82
N GLU A 30 -3.49 -5.06 0.87
CA GLU A 30 -2.24 -4.92 0.15
C GLU A 30 -1.10 -4.32 1.01
N ASP A 31 0.15 -4.68 0.70
CA ASP A 31 1.36 -4.08 1.26
C ASP A 31 1.86 -2.90 0.40
N GLU A 32 3.03 -2.33 0.73
CA GLU A 32 3.61 -1.19 -0.01
C GLU A 32 4.25 -1.56 -1.37
N HIS A 33 4.21 -2.84 -1.73
CA HIS A 33 4.74 -3.37 -2.99
C HIS A 33 3.66 -4.07 -3.83
N PHE A 34 2.41 -4.05 -3.38
CA PHE A 34 1.26 -4.76 -3.95
C PHE A 34 1.50 -6.26 -4.18
N SER A 35 2.21 -6.89 -3.24
CA SER A 35 2.46 -8.32 -3.24
C SER A 35 1.15 -9.11 -3.19
N GLU A 36 1.06 -10.20 -3.96
CA GLU A 36 -0.09 -11.12 -3.90
C GLU A 36 -0.23 -11.78 -2.52
N TYR A 37 0.90 -12.20 -1.94
CA TYR A 37 1.01 -12.65 -0.56
C TYR A 37 1.75 -11.60 0.24
N VAL A 38 1.22 -11.25 1.40
CA VAL A 38 1.82 -10.21 2.26
C VAL A 38 2.54 -10.83 3.47
N ASP A 39 3.61 -10.17 3.90
CA ASP A 39 4.30 -10.48 5.15
C ASP A 39 3.32 -10.36 6.34
N PRO A 40 3.43 -11.22 7.38
CA PRO A 40 2.59 -11.12 8.56
C PRO A 40 2.50 -9.73 9.19
N ALA A 41 3.57 -8.92 9.13
CA ALA A 41 3.62 -7.55 9.64
C ALA A 41 2.72 -6.57 8.85
N ASP A 42 2.32 -6.93 7.62
CA ASP A 42 1.42 -6.14 6.76
C ASP A 42 -0.02 -6.66 6.75
N LYS A 43 -0.35 -7.72 7.50
CA LYS A 43 -1.71 -8.29 7.63
C LYS A 43 -2.65 -7.43 8.47
N ARG A 44 -2.71 -6.12 8.19
CA ARG A 44 -3.48 -5.11 8.92
C ARG A 44 -4.99 -5.36 8.85
N CYS A 45 -5.52 -5.74 7.69
CA CYS A 45 -6.92 -6.12 7.55
C CYS A 45 -7.28 -7.31 8.44
N ALA A 46 -6.43 -8.34 8.46
CA ALA A 46 -6.66 -9.51 9.32
C ALA A 46 -6.58 -9.16 10.80
N PHE A 47 -5.63 -8.30 11.19
CA PHE A 47 -5.55 -7.81 12.55
C PHE A 47 -6.79 -7.00 12.94
N ILE A 48 -7.23 -6.01 12.15
CA ILE A 48 -8.35 -5.16 12.57
C ILE A 48 -9.70 -5.90 12.56
N SER A 49 -9.91 -6.81 11.60
CA SER A 49 -11.21 -7.47 11.37
C SER A 49 -11.32 -8.92 11.82
N GLY A 50 -10.20 -9.60 12.06
CA GLY A 50 -10.18 -11.05 12.32
C GLY A 50 -10.31 -11.92 11.06
N PHE A 51 -10.58 -11.33 9.89
CA PHE A 51 -10.71 -12.05 8.63
C PHE A 51 -9.34 -12.38 8.00
N THR A 52 -9.10 -13.65 7.67
CA THR A 52 -7.78 -14.14 7.25
C THR A 52 -7.64 -14.41 5.75
N GLY A 53 -8.67 -14.11 4.95
CA GLY A 53 -8.59 -14.22 3.50
C GLY A 53 -7.56 -13.27 2.88
N SER A 54 -7.02 -13.63 1.72
CA SER A 54 -5.90 -12.89 1.11
C SER A 54 -6.30 -11.57 0.44
N THR A 55 -7.59 -11.36 0.17
CA THR A 55 -8.07 -10.15 -0.50
C THR A 55 -9.24 -9.56 0.28
N CYS A 56 -9.08 -8.36 0.80
CA CYS A 56 -10.19 -7.58 1.33
C CYS A 56 -9.91 -6.08 1.40
N THR A 57 -10.96 -5.29 1.54
CA THR A 57 -10.86 -3.88 1.91
C THR A 57 -11.81 -3.62 3.05
N THR A 58 -11.32 -3.00 4.11
CA THR A 58 -12.13 -2.61 5.26
C THR A 58 -12.33 -1.11 5.30
N VAL A 59 -13.51 -0.69 5.72
CA VAL A 59 -13.84 0.71 5.97
C VAL A 59 -14.40 0.81 7.38
N VAL A 60 -13.79 1.64 8.21
CA VAL A 60 -14.21 1.86 9.61
C VAL A 60 -14.62 3.33 9.79
N THR A 61 -15.83 3.56 10.28
CA THR A 61 -16.32 4.87 10.72
C THR A 61 -16.36 4.94 12.25
N TYR A 62 -16.86 6.05 12.80
CA TYR A 62 -17.04 6.21 14.25
C TYR A 62 -17.93 5.17 14.92
N ASP A 63 -18.84 4.55 14.16
CA ASP A 63 -19.91 3.71 14.66
C ASP A 63 -20.12 2.42 13.83
N LYS A 64 -19.63 2.36 12.60
CA LYS A 64 -19.79 1.21 11.69
C LYS A 64 -18.44 0.67 11.23
N ALA A 65 -18.42 -0.59 10.82
CA ALA A 65 -17.28 -1.22 10.17
C ALA A 65 -17.82 -2.16 9.08
N ALA A 66 -17.20 -2.14 7.90
CA ALA A 66 -17.58 -2.96 6.77
C ALA A 66 -16.34 -3.57 6.11
N LEU A 67 -16.48 -4.80 5.61
CA LEU A 67 -15.42 -5.53 4.93
C LEU A 67 -15.91 -6.02 3.58
N TRP A 68 -15.21 -5.64 2.51
CA TRP A 68 -15.42 -6.13 1.15
C TRP A 68 -14.46 -7.26 0.84
N THR A 69 -15.00 -8.37 0.33
CA THR A 69 -14.19 -9.48 -0.20
C THR A 69 -14.91 -10.16 -1.37
N ASP A 70 -14.15 -10.78 -2.26
CA ASP A 70 -14.69 -11.50 -3.42
C ASP A 70 -15.27 -12.87 -3.06
N GLY A 71 -15.90 -13.51 -4.05
CA GLY A 71 -16.65 -14.76 -3.93
C GLY A 71 -15.89 -15.94 -3.33
N ARG A 72 -14.56 -15.98 -3.43
CA ARG A 72 -13.73 -17.05 -2.85
C ARG A 72 -13.87 -17.11 -1.33
N TYR A 73 -14.11 -15.97 -0.69
CA TYR A 73 -14.05 -15.82 0.75
C TYR A 73 -15.39 -15.50 1.42
N HIS A 74 -16.51 -15.47 0.70
CA HIS A 74 -17.81 -15.12 1.31
C HIS A 74 -18.19 -16.04 2.48
N LEU A 75 -17.97 -17.35 2.35
CA LEU A 75 -18.27 -18.30 3.43
C LEU A 75 -17.28 -18.17 4.58
N GLN A 76 -15.99 -17.99 4.27
CA GLN A 76 -14.95 -17.76 5.28
C GLN A 76 -15.24 -16.50 6.11
N ALA A 77 -15.59 -15.40 5.45
CA ALA A 77 -15.90 -14.14 6.12
C ALA A 77 -17.11 -14.25 7.04
N VAL A 78 -18.14 -15.02 6.67
CA VAL A 78 -19.29 -15.29 7.56
C VAL A 78 -18.87 -16.01 8.85
N THR A 79 -17.82 -16.86 8.78
CA THR A 79 -17.36 -17.62 9.95
C THR A 79 -16.34 -16.87 10.80
N GLU A 80 -15.56 -15.97 10.23
CA GLU A 80 -14.44 -15.29 10.90
C GLU A 80 -14.81 -13.92 11.46
N LEU A 81 -15.73 -13.20 10.80
CA LEU A 81 -16.16 -11.88 11.25
C LEU A 81 -17.09 -11.97 12.46
N ASP A 82 -16.88 -11.08 13.43
CA ASP A 82 -17.82 -10.88 14.53
C ASP A 82 -18.92 -9.88 14.16
N ASP A 83 -19.91 -9.72 15.04
CA ASP A 83 -21.11 -8.91 14.78
C ASP A 83 -20.83 -7.40 14.63
N ASN A 84 -19.58 -6.95 14.83
CA ASN A 84 -19.18 -5.57 14.60
C ASN A 84 -19.01 -5.23 13.12
N TRP A 85 -18.91 -6.24 12.25
CA TRP A 85 -18.59 -6.07 10.83
C TRP A 85 -19.77 -6.37 9.91
N ALA A 86 -20.06 -5.45 9.00
CA ALA A 86 -20.92 -5.70 7.86
C ALA A 86 -20.12 -6.33 6.72
N LEU A 87 -20.43 -7.58 6.37
CA LEU A 87 -19.85 -8.26 5.21
C LEU A 87 -20.44 -7.74 3.90
N MET A 88 -19.59 -7.22 3.05
CA MET A 88 -19.90 -6.73 1.70
C MET A 88 -19.40 -7.74 0.67
N ARG A 89 -20.34 -8.48 0.06
CA ARG A 89 -20.05 -9.54 -0.91
C ARG A 89 -19.72 -8.95 -2.29
N LYS A 90 -18.49 -8.50 -2.47
CA LYS A 90 -18.03 -7.83 -3.69
C LYS A 90 -18.35 -8.66 -4.94
N GLY A 91 -18.87 -8.01 -5.97
CA GLY A 91 -19.26 -8.63 -7.25
C GLY A 91 -20.73 -9.02 -7.36
N LEU A 92 -21.53 -8.88 -6.30
CA LEU A 92 -22.99 -9.05 -6.39
C LEU A 92 -23.68 -7.72 -6.76
N PRO A 93 -24.80 -7.75 -7.52
CA PRO A 93 -25.44 -6.53 -8.04
C PRO A 93 -25.89 -5.51 -6.98
N ASP A 94 -26.35 -5.98 -5.81
CA ASP A 94 -26.93 -5.11 -4.77
C ASP A 94 -25.91 -4.66 -3.71
N VAL A 95 -24.64 -5.02 -3.87
CA VAL A 95 -23.59 -4.66 -2.90
C VAL A 95 -23.00 -3.31 -3.30
N PRO A 96 -23.07 -2.28 -2.43
CA PRO A 96 -22.49 -0.98 -2.74
C PRO A 96 -20.98 -1.10 -2.86
N THR A 97 -20.39 -0.24 -3.69
CA THR A 97 -18.95 0.02 -3.67
C THR A 97 -18.53 0.61 -2.31
N GLU A 98 -17.23 0.59 -2.04
CA GLU A 98 -16.66 1.20 -0.84
C GLU A 98 -17.03 2.68 -0.73
N ILE A 99 -17.02 3.39 -1.87
CA ILE A 99 -17.32 4.83 -1.96
C ILE A 99 -18.81 5.12 -1.82
N SER A 100 -19.68 4.39 -2.51
CA SER A 100 -21.13 4.53 -2.33
C SER A 100 -21.55 4.28 -0.88
N TRP A 101 -20.92 3.28 -0.23
CA TRP A 101 -21.13 3.02 1.18
C TRP A 101 -20.63 4.16 2.06
N LEU A 102 -19.45 4.74 1.78
CA LEU A 102 -18.92 5.90 2.51
C LEU A 102 -19.85 7.11 2.41
N VAL A 103 -20.37 7.42 1.22
CA VAL A 103 -21.29 8.55 1.01
C VAL A 103 -22.57 8.40 1.84
N LYS A 104 -23.10 7.17 1.95
CA LYS A 104 -24.28 6.85 2.76
C LYS A 104 -24.02 6.88 4.28
N ASN A 105 -22.78 6.61 4.71
CA ASN A 105 -22.46 6.37 6.12
C ASN A 105 -21.58 7.44 6.78
N THR A 106 -21.26 8.53 6.07
CA THR A 106 -20.49 9.65 6.62
C THR A 106 -21.21 10.98 6.34
N PRO A 107 -20.88 12.09 7.03
CA PRO A 107 -21.41 13.42 6.69
C PRO A 107 -20.80 13.96 5.39
N SER A 108 -21.42 14.98 4.80
CA SER A 108 -21.00 15.57 3.51
C SER A 108 -19.63 16.25 3.54
N ASP A 109 -19.16 16.66 4.72
CA ASP A 109 -17.83 17.26 4.96
C ASP A 109 -16.80 16.23 5.45
N ALA A 110 -17.09 14.93 5.31
CA ALA A 110 -16.25 13.88 5.85
C ALA A 110 -14.83 13.86 5.25
N ARG A 111 -13.85 13.77 6.15
CA ARG A 111 -12.46 13.44 5.87
C ARG A 111 -12.27 11.93 6.02
N ILE A 112 -11.91 11.29 4.92
CA ILE A 112 -11.77 9.84 4.79
C ILE A 112 -10.28 9.54 4.66
N GLY A 113 -9.70 8.98 5.72
CA GLY A 113 -8.26 8.68 5.77
C GLY A 113 -7.90 7.38 5.06
N TYR A 114 -6.69 7.32 4.50
CA TYR A 114 -6.07 6.10 4.00
C TYR A 114 -4.55 6.15 4.16
N ASP A 115 -3.90 4.99 4.20
CA ASP A 115 -2.43 4.90 4.12
C ASP A 115 -1.99 5.01 2.64
N PRO A 116 -1.22 6.04 2.27
CA PRO A 116 -0.77 6.25 0.89
C PRO A 116 0.26 5.21 0.42
N LYS A 117 0.81 4.39 1.32
CA LYS A 117 1.66 3.24 0.95
C LYS A 117 0.85 2.02 0.52
N GLN A 118 -0.34 1.82 1.08
CA GLN A 118 -1.17 0.63 0.79
C GLN A 118 -2.23 0.87 -0.30
N MET A 119 -2.34 2.10 -0.79
CA MET A 119 -3.33 2.48 -1.81
C MET A 119 -2.63 2.81 -3.13
N PRO A 120 -2.92 2.10 -4.23
CA PRO A 120 -2.39 2.45 -5.55
C PRO A 120 -2.90 3.81 -6.01
N PHE A 121 -2.07 4.56 -6.75
CA PHE A 121 -2.46 5.88 -7.27
C PHE A 121 -3.76 5.85 -8.08
N VAL A 122 -3.90 4.87 -8.96
CA VAL A 122 -5.10 4.72 -9.80
C VAL A 122 -6.35 4.45 -8.98
N ARG A 123 -6.23 3.75 -7.84
CA ARG A 123 -7.35 3.47 -6.95
C ARG A 123 -7.80 4.74 -6.23
N VAL A 124 -6.85 5.54 -5.75
CA VAL A 124 -7.18 6.86 -5.15
C VAL A 124 -7.86 7.75 -6.19
N LYS A 125 -7.39 7.79 -7.43
CA LYS A 125 -8.03 8.56 -8.51
C LYS A 125 -9.45 8.08 -8.83
N ALA A 126 -9.65 6.76 -8.93
CA ALA A 126 -10.97 6.19 -9.13
C ALA A 126 -11.92 6.56 -7.97
N TYR A 127 -11.45 6.46 -6.72
CA TYR A 127 -12.24 6.84 -5.55
C TYR A 127 -12.57 8.34 -5.53
N GLN A 128 -11.65 9.21 -5.97
CA GLN A 128 -11.94 10.65 -6.11
C GLN A 128 -13.05 10.91 -7.13
N SER A 129 -12.97 10.28 -8.31
CA SER A 129 -14.01 10.43 -9.34
C SER A 129 -15.36 9.89 -8.88
N GLU A 130 -15.38 8.72 -8.26
CA GLU A 130 -16.60 8.10 -7.77
C GLU A 130 -17.25 8.90 -6.62
N LEU A 131 -16.45 9.52 -5.74
CA LEU A 131 -16.96 10.42 -4.71
C LEU A 131 -17.70 11.62 -5.31
N ILE A 132 -17.11 12.24 -6.34
CA ILE A 132 -17.73 13.38 -7.03
C ILE A 132 -19.04 12.95 -7.70
N GLU A 133 -19.06 11.82 -8.39
CA GLU A 133 -20.25 11.30 -9.07
C GLU A 133 -21.37 10.95 -8.08
N ALA A 134 -21.03 10.29 -6.97
CA ALA A 134 -21.97 9.92 -5.93
C ALA A 134 -22.57 11.14 -5.20
N GLU A 135 -21.76 12.18 -4.98
CA GLU A 135 -22.22 13.45 -4.41
C GLU A 135 -23.21 14.17 -5.34
N LEU A 136 -22.91 14.25 -6.64
CA LEU A 136 -23.79 14.83 -7.65
C LEU A 136 -25.16 14.13 -7.71
N THR A 137 -25.17 12.79 -7.68
CA THR A 137 -26.39 11.99 -7.70
C THR A 137 -27.23 12.22 -6.44
N SER A 138 -26.57 12.29 -5.27
CA SER A 138 -27.26 12.54 -4.00
C SER A 138 -27.81 13.97 -3.84
N ALA A 139 -27.26 14.92 -4.59
CA ALA A 139 -27.71 16.31 -4.63
C ALA A 139 -28.93 16.50 -5.56
N SER A 140 -29.00 15.80 -6.69
CA SER A 140 -30.16 15.86 -7.60
C SER A 140 -31.46 15.32 -7.00
N ASP A 141 -31.36 14.43 -6.01
CA ASP A 141 -32.52 13.91 -5.27
C ASP A 141 -33.03 14.88 -4.18
N ARG A 142 -32.29 15.96 -3.89
CA ARG A 142 -32.65 16.98 -2.90
C ARG A 142 -32.95 18.30 -3.60
N ALA A 143 -34.19 18.42 -4.10
CA ALA A 143 -34.73 19.65 -4.69
C ALA A 143 -34.94 20.77 -3.66
N ASP A 144 -33.85 21.36 -3.14
CA ASP A 144 -33.92 22.60 -2.35
C ASP A 144 -32.90 23.63 -2.89
N GLU A 145 -33.42 24.68 -3.53
CA GLU A 145 -32.74 25.64 -4.42
C GLU A 145 -31.82 26.66 -3.71
N THR A 146 -31.37 26.42 -2.47
CA THR A 146 -30.62 27.45 -1.71
C THR A 146 -29.27 27.03 -1.13
N ALA A 147 -28.82 25.78 -1.30
CA ALA A 147 -27.49 25.35 -0.84
C ALA A 147 -26.46 25.34 -1.98
N VAL A 148 -26.11 26.51 -2.50
CA VAL A 148 -24.91 26.66 -3.33
C VAL A 148 -23.69 26.52 -2.42
N GLY A 149 -22.99 25.40 -2.58
CA GLY A 149 -21.55 25.30 -2.32
C GLY A 149 -21.14 25.05 -0.88
N THR A 150 -20.50 23.90 -0.68
CA THR A 150 -19.26 23.64 0.08
C THR A 150 -19.44 22.47 1.04
N SER A 151 -19.46 21.25 0.51
CA SER A 151 -19.17 20.03 1.27
C SER A 151 -18.84 18.90 0.29
N SER A 152 -17.59 18.84 -0.15
CA SER A 152 -17.03 17.69 -0.88
C SER A 152 -16.25 16.86 0.13
N ARG A 153 -16.65 15.60 0.34
CA ARG A 153 -15.87 14.68 1.16
C ARG A 153 -14.45 14.60 0.61
N GLN A 154 -13.48 14.49 1.50
CA GLN A 154 -12.08 14.53 1.13
C GLN A 154 -11.42 13.21 1.45
N LEU A 155 -10.76 12.62 0.46
CA LEU A 155 -9.77 11.59 0.72
C LEU A 155 -8.50 12.27 1.25
N VAL A 156 -8.03 11.82 2.41
CA VAL A 156 -6.89 12.39 3.12
C VAL A 156 -5.81 11.32 3.26
N SER A 157 -4.63 11.56 2.69
CA SER A 157 -3.47 10.68 2.91
C SER A 157 -2.93 10.87 4.33
N ILE A 158 -2.64 9.76 5.00
CA ILE A 158 -2.05 9.74 6.34
C ILE A 158 -0.57 9.37 6.22
N GLU A 159 0.29 10.39 6.18
CA GLU A 159 1.71 10.23 5.80
C GLU A 159 2.64 9.78 6.93
N ASP A 160 2.23 9.94 8.18
CA ASP A 160 3.07 9.75 9.35
C ASP A 160 3.14 8.28 9.78
N SER A 161 1.99 7.63 9.99
CA SER A 161 1.91 6.23 10.42
C SER A 161 0.56 5.62 10.07
N ASN A 162 0.58 4.33 9.74
CA ASN A 162 -0.65 3.58 9.56
C ASN A 162 -1.43 3.52 10.89
N LEU A 163 -2.71 3.86 10.88
CA LEU A 163 -3.50 3.89 12.12
C LEU A 163 -3.73 2.50 12.71
N VAL A 164 -3.73 1.44 11.90
CA VAL A 164 -3.84 0.06 12.38
C VAL A 164 -2.57 -0.34 13.12
N ASP A 165 -1.40 0.12 12.68
CA ASP A 165 -0.13 -0.14 13.35
C ASP A 165 -0.13 0.45 14.78
N LEU A 166 -0.63 1.67 14.94
CA LEU A 166 -0.77 2.30 16.26
C LEU A 166 -1.71 1.53 17.20
N VAL A 167 -2.78 0.95 16.64
CA VAL A 167 -3.69 0.07 17.41
C VAL A 167 -2.99 -1.25 17.73
N TRP A 168 -2.28 -1.84 16.77
CA TRP A 168 -1.57 -3.11 16.93
C TRP A 168 -0.51 -3.01 18.02
N ASP A 169 0.34 -1.99 17.96
CA ASP A 169 1.38 -1.74 18.96
C ASP A 169 0.77 -1.51 20.35
N LYS A 170 -0.35 -0.76 20.43
CA LYS A 170 -1.07 -0.58 21.69
C LYS A 170 -1.62 -1.88 22.25
N MET A 171 -2.20 -2.74 21.42
CA MET A 171 -2.73 -4.04 21.85
C MET A 171 -1.61 -5.01 22.24
N ALA A 172 -0.49 -5.00 21.52
CA ALA A 172 0.70 -5.78 21.86
C ALA A 172 1.24 -5.38 23.25
N ASN A 173 1.30 -4.09 23.57
CA ASN A 173 1.74 -3.58 24.87
C ASN A 173 0.81 -3.98 26.05
N LEU A 174 -0.43 -4.36 25.75
CA LEU A 174 -1.36 -4.89 26.75
C LEU A 174 -1.19 -6.40 26.98
N ASN A 175 -0.23 -7.05 26.31
CA ASN A 175 0.04 -8.49 26.37
C ASN A 175 -1.21 -9.34 26.11
N ILE A 176 -2.07 -8.88 25.18
CA ILE A 176 -3.25 -9.65 24.76
C ILE A 176 -2.76 -10.74 23.79
N GLU A 177 -3.05 -12.00 24.12
CA GLU A 177 -2.69 -13.14 23.28
C GLU A 177 -3.19 -12.96 21.84
N GLY A 178 -2.32 -13.25 20.86
CA GLY A 178 -2.64 -13.10 19.44
C GLY A 178 -2.73 -11.65 18.95
N CYS A 179 -2.29 -10.67 19.74
CA CYS A 179 -2.16 -9.27 19.33
C CYS A 179 -0.71 -8.78 19.23
N GLU A 180 0.28 -9.68 19.32
CA GLU A 180 1.67 -9.33 19.03
C GLU A 180 1.81 -8.92 17.57
N ARG A 181 2.56 -7.85 17.32
CA ARG A 181 2.85 -7.41 15.96
C ARG A 181 4.06 -8.16 15.42
N PRO A 182 3.92 -8.90 14.31
CA PRO A 182 5.05 -9.60 13.71
C PRO A 182 6.15 -8.62 13.30
N VAL A 183 7.40 -9.03 13.49
CA VAL A 183 8.56 -8.28 12.98
C VAL A 183 8.68 -8.54 11.49
N ARG A 184 8.82 -7.47 10.69
CA ARG A 184 9.04 -7.57 9.25
C ARG A 184 10.28 -8.41 8.96
N LEU A 185 10.17 -9.34 8.01
CA LEU A 185 11.29 -10.18 7.61
C LEU A 185 12.39 -9.37 6.91
N MET A 186 13.63 -9.77 7.17
CA MET A 186 14.86 -9.18 6.62
C MET A 186 15.85 -10.30 6.30
N ASN A 187 15.40 -11.26 5.51
CA ASN A 187 16.15 -12.48 5.22
C ASN A 187 17.34 -12.20 4.28
N PRO A 188 18.38 -13.06 4.28
CA PRO A 188 19.51 -12.91 3.38
C PRO A 188 19.11 -12.98 1.90
N ILE A 189 19.74 -12.13 1.09
CA ILE A 189 19.62 -12.12 -0.36
C ILE A 189 20.68 -13.03 -0.97
N TYR A 190 20.35 -13.74 -2.04
CA TYR A 190 21.27 -14.58 -2.80
C TYR A 190 21.25 -14.28 -4.29
N GLY A 191 22.40 -14.48 -4.94
CA GLY A 191 22.58 -14.23 -6.38
C GLY A 191 22.14 -15.40 -7.26
N VAL A 192 21.62 -15.06 -8.44
CA VAL A 192 21.30 -16.02 -9.51
C VAL A 192 22.40 -15.95 -10.57
N SER A 193 23.01 -17.10 -10.88
CA SER A 193 24.09 -17.15 -11.87
C SER A 193 23.59 -16.83 -13.29
N LEU A 194 24.51 -16.39 -14.15
CA LEU A 194 24.19 -16.06 -15.55
C LEU A 194 23.67 -17.24 -16.36
N SER A 195 24.04 -18.48 -16.00
CA SER A 195 23.51 -19.68 -16.66
C SER A 195 22.00 -19.83 -16.50
N PHE A 196 21.41 -19.30 -15.43
CA PHE A 196 19.96 -19.26 -15.23
C PHE A 196 19.36 -17.92 -15.67
N ALA A 197 20.04 -16.81 -15.39
CA ALA A 197 19.52 -15.47 -15.66
C ALA A 197 19.56 -15.07 -17.15
N GLY A 198 20.45 -15.68 -17.94
CA GLY A 198 20.62 -15.42 -19.38
C GLY A 198 21.27 -14.08 -19.74
N GLN A 199 21.23 -13.09 -18.85
CA GLN A 199 21.80 -11.76 -19.06
C GLN A 199 22.18 -11.09 -17.74
N THR A 200 23.17 -10.20 -17.79
CA THR A 200 23.61 -9.43 -16.63
C THR A 200 22.61 -8.32 -16.28
N TRP A 201 22.64 -7.83 -15.04
CA TRP A 201 21.76 -6.73 -14.63
C TRP A 201 22.09 -5.43 -15.38
N GLN A 202 23.37 -5.21 -15.73
CA GLN A 202 23.83 -4.04 -16.48
C GLN A 202 23.18 -3.98 -17.87
N THR A 203 23.12 -5.12 -18.57
CA THR A 203 22.44 -5.21 -19.85
C THR A 203 20.95 -4.89 -19.71
N LYS A 204 20.30 -5.37 -18.65
CA LYS A 204 18.89 -5.05 -18.36
C LYS A 204 18.69 -3.55 -18.12
N VAL A 205 19.54 -2.91 -17.32
CA VAL A 205 19.49 -1.47 -17.04
C VAL A 205 19.70 -0.66 -18.32
N GLU A 206 20.64 -1.02 -19.19
CA GLU A 206 20.84 -0.30 -20.45
C GLU A 206 19.63 -0.43 -21.38
N LEU A 207 19.01 -1.62 -21.47
CA LEU A 207 17.76 -1.80 -22.21
C LEU A 207 16.64 -0.93 -21.64
N ILE A 208 16.52 -0.83 -20.31
CA ILE A 208 15.56 0.05 -19.64
C ILE A 208 15.85 1.52 -19.99
N ARG A 209 17.10 1.98 -19.89
CA ARG A 209 17.51 3.35 -20.23
C ARG A 209 17.23 3.70 -21.69
N GLN A 210 17.43 2.77 -22.63
CA GLN A 210 17.03 2.96 -24.03
C GLN A 210 15.52 3.21 -24.15
N LYS A 211 14.68 2.44 -23.44
CA LYS A 211 13.23 2.67 -23.42
C LYS A 211 12.84 3.97 -22.72
N MET A 212 13.52 4.35 -21.63
CA MET A 212 13.34 5.64 -20.95
C MET A 212 13.61 6.81 -21.91
N ARG A 213 14.72 6.78 -22.66
CA ARG A 213 15.05 7.80 -23.66
C ARG A 213 13.97 7.92 -24.74
N LEU A 214 13.47 6.80 -25.28
CA LEU A 214 12.36 6.80 -26.26
C LEU A 214 11.08 7.43 -25.70
N LYS A 215 10.82 7.24 -24.41
CA LYS A 215 9.68 7.83 -23.70
C LYS A 215 9.97 9.21 -23.09
N ARG A 216 11.15 9.79 -23.32
CA ARG A 216 11.60 11.08 -22.75
C ARG A 216 11.55 11.14 -21.22
N ALA A 217 11.77 10.00 -20.57
CA ALA A 217 11.80 9.88 -19.13
C ALA A 217 13.21 10.00 -18.57
N SER A 218 13.32 10.72 -17.45
CA SER A 218 14.58 10.96 -16.74
C SER A 218 14.77 10.00 -15.56
N VAL A 219 13.66 9.52 -15.00
CA VAL A 219 13.63 8.66 -13.80
C VAL A 219 12.60 7.54 -13.98
N LEU A 220 12.97 6.33 -13.57
CA LEU A 220 12.08 5.19 -13.38
C LEU A 220 12.12 4.77 -11.90
N VAL A 221 10.95 4.62 -11.29
CA VAL A 221 10.81 3.98 -9.97
C VAL A 221 10.26 2.58 -10.16
N VAL A 222 10.88 1.61 -9.47
CA VAL A 222 10.47 0.20 -9.42
C VAL A 222 10.23 -0.18 -7.96
N SER A 223 9.07 -0.77 -7.70
CA SER A 223 8.51 -1.10 -6.40
C SER A 223 7.97 -2.52 -6.35
N ALA A 224 7.62 -3.11 -7.49
CA ALA A 224 7.29 -4.53 -7.60
C ALA A 224 8.52 -5.39 -7.26
N LEU A 225 8.41 -6.24 -6.23
CA LEU A 225 9.57 -6.95 -5.68
C LEU A 225 10.16 -7.99 -6.65
N ASP A 226 9.32 -8.59 -7.49
CA ASP A 226 9.72 -9.54 -8.52
C ASP A 226 10.46 -8.86 -9.68
N GLU A 227 10.03 -7.65 -10.07
CA GLU A 227 10.77 -6.82 -11.05
C GLU A 227 12.16 -6.46 -10.52
N ILE A 228 12.27 -6.08 -9.23
CA ILE A 228 13.55 -5.75 -8.59
C ILE A 228 14.46 -6.99 -8.52
N ALA A 229 13.92 -8.12 -8.06
CA ALA A 229 14.63 -9.40 -8.00
C ALA A 229 15.12 -9.83 -9.39
N TRP A 230 14.27 -9.68 -10.42
CA TRP A 230 14.64 -9.95 -11.80
C TRP A 230 15.74 -9.00 -12.27
N LEU A 231 15.58 -7.69 -12.08
CA LEU A 231 16.50 -6.66 -12.56
C LEU A 231 17.93 -6.96 -12.12
N PHE A 232 18.13 -7.25 -10.83
CA PHE A 232 19.46 -7.46 -10.29
C PHE A 232 19.95 -8.91 -10.32
N ASN A 233 19.19 -9.86 -10.85
CA ASN A 233 19.50 -11.29 -10.72
C ASN A 233 19.70 -11.71 -9.25
N LEU A 234 18.88 -11.17 -8.36
CA LEU A 234 18.90 -11.44 -6.93
C LEU A 234 17.61 -12.12 -6.52
N ARG A 235 17.61 -12.88 -5.43
CA ARG A 235 16.43 -13.53 -4.85
C ARG A 235 16.50 -13.45 -3.34
N GLY A 236 15.34 -13.56 -2.71
CA GLY A 236 15.19 -13.53 -1.26
C GLY A 236 14.10 -14.49 -0.79
N SER A 237 13.67 -14.32 0.45
CA SER A 237 12.61 -15.13 1.05
C SER A 237 11.78 -14.31 2.04
N ASP A 238 11.61 -13.01 1.80
CA ASP A 238 10.83 -12.14 2.69
C ASP A 238 9.32 -12.35 2.53
N ILE A 239 8.88 -12.78 1.34
CA ILE A 239 7.48 -13.12 1.08
C ILE A 239 7.35 -14.64 0.92
N GLN A 240 6.36 -15.24 1.59
CA GLN A 240 6.11 -16.67 1.47
C GLN A 240 5.72 -17.02 0.03
N TYR A 241 6.25 -18.14 -0.49
CA TYR A 241 6.03 -18.65 -1.85
C TYR A 241 6.67 -17.82 -2.99
N ASN A 242 7.05 -16.57 -2.73
CA ASN A 242 7.65 -15.68 -3.73
C ASN A 242 9.12 -15.41 -3.36
N PRO A 243 10.10 -15.79 -4.20
CA PRO A 243 11.52 -15.68 -3.85
C PRO A 243 12.08 -14.26 -4.01
N VAL A 244 11.47 -13.31 -3.30
CA VAL A 244 11.72 -11.86 -3.39
C VAL A 244 12.14 -11.30 -2.03
N PHE A 245 12.63 -10.05 -2.03
CA PHE A 245 13.09 -9.33 -0.84
C PHE A 245 12.57 -7.89 -0.87
N PHE A 246 12.29 -7.30 0.29
CA PHE A 246 11.77 -5.93 0.38
C PHE A 246 12.78 -4.91 -0.13
N ALA A 247 12.41 -4.16 -1.18
CA ALA A 247 13.29 -3.18 -1.81
C ALA A 247 12.50 -2.14 -2.62
N TYR A 248 13.13 -0.99 -2.86
CA TYR A 248 12.76 -0.08 -3.94
C TYR A 248 13.97 0.18 -4.83
N VAL A 249 13.74 0.51 -6.10
CA VAL A 249 14.80 0.89 -7.04
C VAL A 249 14.43 2.18 -7.73
N ILE A 250 15.39 3.09 -7.84
CA ILE A 250 15.27 4.30 -8.67
C ILE A 250 16.38 4.28 -9.71
N ILE A 251 15.99 4.27 -10.98
CA ILE A 251 16.90 4.29 -12.13
C ILE A 251 16.82 5.68 -12.75
N THR A 252 17.95 6.36 -12.81
CA THR A 252 18.10 7.57 -13.63
C THR A 252 18.84 7.22 -14.93
N LEU A 253 19.04 8.21 -15.81
CA LEU A 253 19.82 8.00 -17.03
C LEU A 253 21.29 7.64 -16.75
N ASP A 254 21.81 8.02 -15.59
CA ASP A 254 23.23 7.91 -15.25
C ASP A 254 23.46 7.01 -14.02
N GLU A 255 22.54 6.99 -13.06
CA GLU A 255 22.69 6.28 -11.80
C GLU A 255 21.60 5.22 -11.58
N VAL A 256 21.86 4.31 -10.65
CA VAL A 256 20.89 3.35 -10.14
C VAL A 256 21.00 3.35 -8.61
N HIS A 257 19.85 3.50 -7.95
CA HIS A 257 19.74 3.57 -6.50
C HIS A 257 18.91 2.38 -6.01
N LEU A 258 19.49 1.54 -5.16
CA LEU A 258 18.83 0.39 -4.55
C LEU A 258 18.60 0.67 -3.06
N PHE A 259 17.34 0.66 -2.64
CA PHE A 259 16.91 0.92 -1.26
C PHE A 259 16.54 -0.40 -0.59
N LEU A 260 17.25 -0.73 0.49
CA LEU A 260 17.07 -1.95 1.27
C LEU A 260 16.93 -1.64 2.76
N ASN A 261 16.27 -2.52 3.50
CA ASN A 261 16.29 -2.46 4.96
C ASN A 261 17.72 -2.69 5.49
N GLY A 262 18.11 -1.94 6.52
CA GLY A 262 19.45 -2.05 7.11
C GLY A 262 19.79 -3.46 7.60
N GLY A 263 18.81 -4.19 8.15
CA GLY A 263 18.98 -5.59 8.55
C GLY A 263 19.30 -6.49 7.36
N THR A 264 18.56 -6.35 6.24
CA THR A 264 18.81 -7.10 4.99
C THR A 264 20.21 -6.84 4.45
N VAL A 265 20.67 -5.59 4.47
CA VAL A 265 22.05 -5.25 4.06
C VAL A 265 23.08 -5.90 4.98
N ALA A 266 22.88 -5.84 6.30
CA ALA A 266 23.79 -6.42 7.28
C ALA A 266 24.00 -7.92 7.07
N VAL A 267 22.94 -8.66 6.73
CA VAL A 267 23.02 -10.11 6.50
C VAL A 267 23.39 -10.51 5.06
N SER A 268 23.48 -9.56 4.13
CA SER A 268 23.71 -9.83 2.68
C SER A 268 24.95 -9.16 2.10
N GLN A 269 25.86 -8.65 2.95
CA GLN A 269 26.99 -7.81 2.51
C GLN A 269 27.85 -8.45 1.42
N ASP A 270 28.19 -9.74 1.56
CA ASP A 270 29.09 -10.42 0.62
C ASP A 270 28.45 -10.58 -0.75
N VAL A 271 27.15 -10.92 -0.79
CA VAL A 271 26.39 -11.03 -2.04
C VAL A 271 26.25 -9.67 -2.71
N LEU A 272 25.92 -8.62 -1.94
CA LEU A 272 25.78 -7.26 -2.48
C LEU A 272 27.12 -6.73 -3.01
N LYS A 273 28.23 -6.93 -2.29
CA LYS A 273 29.58 -6.56 -2.74
C LYS A 273 29.97 -7.32 -4.00
N ALA A 274 29.72 -8.62 -4.06
CA ALA A 274 29.99 -9.42 -5.25
C ALA A 274 29.16 -8.99 -6.46
N GLN A 275 27.88 -8.65 -6.25
CA GLN A 275 26.94 -8.30 -7.31
C GLN A 275 27.21 -6.92 -7.92
N PHE A 276 27.65 -5.95 -7.11
CA PHE A 276 27.73 -4.53 -7.49
C PHE A 276 29.15 -3.96 -7.52
N ASN A 277 30.17 -4.80 -7.34
CA ASN A 277 31.58 -4.45 -7.16
C ASN A 277 32.08 -3.34 -8.13
N ASN A 278 32.35 -2.13 -7.59
CA ASN A 278 32.85 -0.91 -8.24
C ASN A 278 31.97 -0.25 -9.32
N GLN A 279 30.65 -0.50 -9.34
CA GLN A 279 29.74 0.14 -10.30
C GLN A 279 28.99 1.33 -9.68
N GLN A 280 28.44 2.22 -10.53
CA GLN A 280 27.61 3.38 -10.16
C GLN A 280 26.22 2.96 -9.60
N ILE A 281 26.19 1.97 -8.70
CA ILE A 281 25.02 1.69 -7.86
C ILE A 281 25.29 2.28 -6.49
N ASP A 282 24.43 3.21 -6.07
CA ASP A 282 24.33 3.58 -4.67
C ASP A 282 23.36 2.60 -3.98
N VAL A 283 23.91 1.74 -3.12
CA VAL A 283 23.09 0.91 -2.23
C VAL A 283 22.81 1.75 -0.99
N SER A 284 21.66 2.41 -0.98
CA SER A 284 21.33 3.39 0.03
C SER A 284 20.60 2.78 1.21
N HIS A 285 20.98 3.24 2.41
CA HIS A 285 20.22 3.04 3.65
C HIS A 285 19.12 4.09 3.85
N ASN A 286 19.09 5.12 3.00
CA ASN A 286 18.16 6.22 3.14
C ASN A 286 16.75 5.81 2.70
N SER A 287 15.74 6.54 3.16
CA SER A 287 14.38 6.34 2.67
C SER A 287 14.30 6.68 1.18
N TYR A 288 13.75 5.78 0.36
CA TYR A 288 13.42 6.07 -1.04
C TYR A 288 12.57 7.34 -1.17
N CYS A 289 11.71 7.62 -0.20
CA CYS A 289 10.91 8.85 -0.16
C CYS A 289 11.79 10.09 -0.03
N ALA A 290 12.80 10.07 0.84
CA ALA A 290 13.71 11.20 1.01
C ALA A 290 14.51 11.46 -0.26
N TYR A 291 14.96 10.39 -0.94
CA TYR A 291 15.61 10.53 -2.25
C TYR A 291 14.66 11.15 -3.28
N LEU A 292 13.42 10.66 -3.37
CA LEU A 292 12.41 11.21 -4.29
C LEU A 292 12.13 12.69 -4.02
N CYS A 293 12.05 13.12 -2.75
CA CYS A 293 11.86 14.53 -2.38
C CYS A 293 13.06 15.42 -2.79
N CYS A 294 14.27 14.86 -2.80
CA CYS A 294 15.50 15.57 -3.17
C CYS A 294 15.77 15.61 -4.68
N LEU A 295 15.06 14.82 -5.48
CA LEU A 295 15.18 14.87 -6.94
C LEU A 295 14.72 16.25 -7.43
N ASN A 296 15.65 17.02 -7.97
CA ASN A 296 15.36 18.37 -8.47
C ASN A 296 14.41 18.27 -9.68
N TYR A 297 13.12 18.54 -9.45
CA TYR A 297 12.08 18.36 -10.45
C TYR A 297 12.15 19.37 -11.60
N GLU A 298 12.89 20.48 -11.44
CA GLU A 298 13.08 21.51 -12.46
C GLU A 298 13.91 21.03 -13.65
N THR A 299 14.80 20.04 -13.46
CA THR A 299 15.61 19.44 -14.54
C THR A 299 15.07 18.09 -15.04
N CYS A 300 14.05 17.52 -14.38
CA CYS A 300 13.44 16.24 -14.74
C CYS A 300 12.23 16.41 -15.66
N SER A 301 12.42 16.13 -16.96
CA SER A 301 11.36 16.30 -17.96
C SER A 301 10.14 15.39 -17.71
N GLN A 302 10.35 14.12 -17.35
CA GLN A 302 9.28 13.15 -17.01
C GLN A 302 9.77 12.05 -16.06
N ILE A 303 8.92 11.62 -15.13
CA ILE A 303 9.13 10.45 -14.26
C ILE A 303 8.17 9.36 -14.73
N ILE A 304 8.70 8.20 -15.08
CA ILE A 304 7.91 7.01 -15.33
C ILE A 304 7.85 6.22 -14.04
N VAL A 305 6.67 5.69 -13.74
CA VAL A 305 6.53 4.63 -12.76
C VAL A 305 6.06 3.38 -13.50
N GLU A 306 6.38 2.21 -12.95
CA GLU A 306 6.07 0.88 -13.49
C GLU A 306 4.58 0.67 -13.86
N ALA A 307 4.32 -0.42 -14.59
CA ALA A 307 3.03 -0.67 -15.22
C ALA A 307 1.94 -1.07 -14.22
N GLU A 308 2.31 -1.78 -13.15
CA GLU A 308 1.44 -1.91 -11.99
C GLU A 308 1.45 -0.59 -11.20
N PRO A 309 0.28 -0.05 -10.87
CA PRO A 309 0.19 1.30 -10.32
C PRO A 309 0.91 1.36 -8.97
N PRO A 310 1.95 2.21 -8.84
CA PRO A 310 2.74 2.29 -7.62
C PRO A 310 1.90 2.82 -6.45
N PRO A 311 2.43 2.70 -5.20
CA PRO A 311 1.80 3.33 -4.06
C PRO A 311 1.54 4.80 -4.33
N TYR A 312 0.40 5.31 -3.86
CA TYR A 312 0.05 6.72 -3.99
C TYR A 312 1.20 7.60 -3.48
N ARG A 313 1.89 7.17 -2.41
CA ARG A 313 3.07 7.85 -1.86
C ARG A 313 4.21 8.01 -2.86
N VAL A 314 4.50 7.00 -3.69
CA VAL A 314 5.56 7.04 -4.72
C VAL A 314 5.20 8.04 -5.83
N PHE A 315 3.93 8.13 -6.18
CA PHE A 315 3.46 9.05 -7.22
C PHE A 315 3.34 10.50 -6.72
N ASN A 316 2.93 10.70 -5.46
CA ASN A 316 2.56 12.01 -4.93
C ASN A 316 3.73 12.85 -4.38
N VAL A 317 4.99 12.43 -4.59
CA VAL A 317 6.17 13.18 -4.13
C VAL A 317 6.30 14.58 -4.81
N ARG A 318 5.45 14.86 -5.81
CA ARG A 318 5.40 16.11 -6.59
C ARG A 318 4.36 17.16 -6.15
N LEU A 319 3.73 17.08 -4.97
CA LEU A 319 2.67 18.02 -4.57
C LEU A 319 2.84 18.71 -3.21
N ILE A 320 4.08 18.89 -2.73
CA ILE A 320 4.40 19.81 -1.62
C ILE A 320 5.38 20.86 -2.11
#